data_AF-A0A7C5NLY2-F1
#
_entry.id   AF-A0A7C5NLY2-F1
#
_cell.length_a   1.000
_cell.length_b   1.000
_cell.length_c   1.000
_cell.angle_alpha   90.00
_cell.angle_beta   90.00
_cell.angle_gamma   90.00
#
_symmetry.space_group_name_H-M   'P 1'
#
loop_
_entity.id
_entity.type
_entity.pdbx_description
1 polymer ?
#
loop_
_entity_poly.entity_id
_entity_poly.type
_entity_poly.pdbx_seq_one_letter_code
_entity_poly.pdbx_strand_id
1 'polypeptide(L)'
;MKCEIKLGKYDGTFQKSKTLPIHRWYPFIEGFGEQLVWEIVREFADKSTYLVDPFAGCGTTLLVASKYGLKSGYCEINPFLKFVIDTKINSPVRLQQKEIDVPTVFRDFLSELSLLNIKTFPPAHVSCNPKFEQYFDENILDVLLRLKQCTLDYFNRDNDLKSIALLMLSSLLIETSHLKRAGDVRYRRNNEKVKLTESDVV
;
A
#
# COMPACT_ATOMS: atom_id res chain seq x y z
N MET A 1 -12.31 -38.48 2.95
CA MET A 1 -12.69 -37.09 2.62
C MET A 1 -11.98 -36.71 1.32
N LYS A 2 -12.71 -36.19 0.32
CA LYS A 2 -12.07 -35.56 -0.84
C LYS A 2 -11.86 -34.10 -0.50
N CYS A 3 -10.60 -33.71 -0.30
CA CYS A 3 -10.16 -32.32 -0.23
C CYS A 3 -10.41 -31.67 -1.60
N GLU A 4 -11.20 -30.61 -1.65
CA GLU A 4 -11.54 -29.93 -2.91
C GLU A 4 -11.46 -28.41 -2.74
N ILE A 5 -10.29 -27.86 -3.03
CA ILE A 5 -10.07 -26.41 -3.18
C ILE A 5 -10.80 -25.94 -4.44
N LYS A 6 -11.69 -24.95 -4.30
CA LYS A 6 -12.45 -24.40 -5.44
C LYS A 6 -11.97 -23.00 -5.75
N LEU A 7 -11.29 -22.85 -6.89
CA LEU A 7 -10.77 -21.57 -7.37
C LEU A 7 -11.52 -21.13 -8.62
N GLY A 8 -11.90 -19.85 -8.65
CA GLY A 8 -12.36 -19.16 -9.84
C GLY A 8 -11.20 -18.65 -10.69
N LYS A 9 -11.54 -18.24 -11.92
CA LYS A 9 -10.59 -17.80 -12.97
C LYS A 9 -9.53 -16.79 -12.53
N TYR A 10 -9.83 -15.93 -11.54
CA TYR A 10 -8.96 -14.82 -11.14
C TYR A 10 -8.35 -14.97 -9.74
N ASP A 11 -8.58 -16.08 -9.03
CA ASP A 11 -8.15 -16.23 -7.63
C ASP A 11 -6.63 -16.39 -7.51
N GLY A 12 -5.97 -16.92 -8.55
CA GLY A 12 -4.51 -16.96 -8.66
C GLY A 12 -3.85 -15.62 -9.02
N THR A 13 -4.62 -14.52 -9.09
CA THR A 13 -4.10 -13.19 -9.51
C THR A 13 -4.59 -12.09 -8.58
N PHE A 14 -3.89 -10.96 -8.54
CA PHE A 14 -4.29 -9.80 -7.74
C PHE A 14 -5.51 -9.03 -8.28
N GLN A 15 -6.13 -9.49 -9.37
CA GLN A 15 -7.22 -8.74 -10.04
C GLN A 15 -8.38 -8.44 -9.09
N LYS A 16 -8.84 -9.43 -8.31
CA LYS A 16 -9.93 -9.24 -7.34
C LYS A 16 -9.50 -8.35 -6.16
N SER A 17 -8.23 -8.43 -5.75
CA SER A 17 -7.68 -7.68 -4.62
C SER A 17 -7.62 -6.17 -4.83
N LYS A 18 -7.77 -5.69 -6.07
CA LYS A 18 -7.82 -4.25 -6.41
C LYS A 18 -9.04 -3.52 -5.83
N THR A 19 -10.13 -4.23 -5.52
CA THR A 19 -11.36 -3.62 -4.96
C THR A 19 -11.55 -3.93 -3.48
N LEU A 20 -10.86 -4.95 -2.96
CA LEU A 20 -11.02 -5.42 -1.60
C LEU A 20 -10.41 -4.44 -0.57
N PRO A 21 -11.08 -4.20 0.57
CA PRO A 21 -10.54 -3.38 1.65
C PRO A 21 -9.16 -3.84 2.10
N ILE A 22 -8.30 -2.89 2.46
CA ILE A 22 -6.90 -3.10 2.88
C ILE A 22 -6.00 -3.66 1.76
N HIS A 23 -6.40 -4.70 1.05
CA HIS A 23 -5.65 -5.24 -0.10
C HIS A 23 -5.37 -4.16 -1.14
N ARG A 24 -6.37 -3.33 -1.47
CA ARG A 24 -6.25 -2.25 -2.44
C ARG A 24 -5.34 -1.09 -2.03
N TRP A 25 -4.94 -1.00 -0.75
CA TRP A 25 -4.08 0.10 -0.27
C TRP A 25 -2.75 0.17 -1.01
N TYR A 26 -2.28 -0.96 -1.57
CA TYR A 26 -1.14 -0.97 -2.48
C TYR A 26 -1.32 -2.07 -3.55
N PRO A 27 -1.60 -1.70 -4.81
CA PRO A 27 -1.73 -2.65 -5.91
C PRO A 27 -0.40 -3.34 -6.24
N PHE A 28 -0.40 -4.67 -6.26
CA PHE A 28 0.78 -5.49 -6.55
C PHE A 28 0.43 -6.53 -7.62
N ILE A 29 0.95 -6.36 -8.85
CA ILE A 29 0.50 -7.15 -10.02
C ILE A 29 0.90 -8.62 -9.90
N GLU A 30 2.03 -8.86 -9.26
CA GLU A 30 2.68 -10.15 -9.06
C GLU A 30 2.04 -10.96 -7.91
N GLY A 31 1.07 -10.37 -7.20
CA GLY A 31 0.35 -11.03 -6.12
C GLY A 31 -0.79 -11.94 -6.59
N PHE A 32 -1.20 -12.85 -5.72
CA PHE A 32 -2.44 -13.62 -5.84
C PHE A 32 -3.59 -12.97 -5.05
N GLY A 33 -4.82 -13.43 -5.29
CA GLY A 33 -6.01 -12.94 -4.62
C GLY A 33 -6.23 -13.57 -3.23
N GLU A 34 -7.02 -12.91 -2.38
CA GLU A 34 -7.31 -13.40 -1.02
C GLU A 34 -7.99 -14.78 -1.03
N GLN A 35 -8.79 -15.06 -2.05
CA GLN A 35 -9.58 -16.30 -2.14
C GLN A 35 -8.69 -17.54 -2.23
N LEU A 36 -7.55 -17.46 -2.93
CA LEU A 36 -6.61 -18.58 -3.01
C LEU A 36 -6.12 -18.98 -1.62
N VAL A 37 -5.70 -17.99 -0.82
CA VAL A 37 -5.22 -18.23 0.54
C VAL A 37 -6.36 -18.72 1.42
N TRP A 38 -7.54 -18.11 1.30
CA TRP A 38 -8.71 -18.51 2.08
C TRP A 38 -9.08 -19.98 1.85
N GLU A 39 -9.14 -20.45 0.60
CA GLU A 39 -9.47 -21.84 0.32
C GLU A 39 -8.45 -22.81 0.92
N ILE A 40 -7.16 -22.46 0.90
CA ILE A 40 -6.09 -23.26 1.54
C ILE A 40 -6.24 -23.26 3.07
N VAL A 41 -6.44 -22.08 3.66
CA VAL A 41 -6.64 -21.91 5.10
C VAL A 41 -7.88 -22.68 5.57
N ARG A 42 -8.99 -22.57 4.85
CA ARG A 42 -10.25 -23.25 5.19
C ARG A 42 -10.10 -24.76 5.17
N GLU A 43 -9.34 -25.29 4.22
CA GLU A 43 -9.16 -26.74 4.05
C GLU A 43 -8.17 -27.34 5.07
N PHE A 44 -7.08 -26.63 5.37
CA PHE A 44 -5.96 -27.21 6.10
C PHE A 44 -5.66 -26.60 7.46
N ALA A 45 -6.22 -25.43 7.79
CA ALA A 45 -5.87 -24.70 9.00
C ALA A 45 -7.03 -24.61 9.99
N ASP A 46 -6.69 -24.71 11.27
CA ASP A 46 -7.54 -24.35 12.40
C ASP A 46 -6.89 -23.22 13.22
N LYS A 47 -7.53 -22.80 14.33
CA LYS A 47 -7.03 -21.70 15.17
C LYS A 47 -5.65 -21.94 15.79
N SER A 48 -5.18 -23.19 15.87
CA SER A 48 -3.86 -23.53 16.41
C SER A 48 -2.76 -23.45 15.35
N THR A 49 -3.14 -23.33 14.07
CA THR A 49 -2.21 -23.32 12.94
C THR A 49 -1.42 -22.01 12.90
N TYR A 50 -0.10 -22.14 12.77
CA TYR A 50 0.80 -21.02 12.51
C TYR A 50 1.20 -20.99 11.04
N LEU A 51 0.81 -19.94 10.33
CA LEU A 51 1.03 -19.85 8.88
C LEU A 51 2.33 -19.09 8.58
N VAL A 52 3.19 -19.65 7.71
CA VAL A 52 4.42 -18.97 7.26
C VAL A 52 4.40 -18.75 5.75
N ASP A 53 4.66 -17.51 5.32
CA ASP A 53 4.86 -17.16 3.91
C ASP A 53 6.33 -16.77 3.64
N PRO A 54 7.12 -17.62 2.96
CA PRO A 54 8.52 -17.32 2.70
C PRO A 54 8.74 -16.25 1.61
N PHE A 55 7.69 -15.85 0.88
CA PHE A 55 7.74 -14.89 -0.24
C PHE A 55 6.56 -13.93 -0.17
N ALA A 56 6.44 -13.22 0.95
CA ALA A 56 5.20 -12.54 1.30
C ALA A 56 4.75 -11.44 0.33
N GLY A 57 5.67 -10.83 -0.43
CA GLY A 57 5.34 -9.78 -1.38
C GLY A 57 4.59 -8.64 -0.70
N CYS A 58 3.34 -8.39 -1.09
CA CYS A 58 2.50 -7.36 -0.48
C CYS A 58 1.62 -7.82 0.71
N GLY A 59 1.85 -9.04 1.20
CA GLY A 59 1.25 -9.58 2.43
C GLY A 59 -0.15 -10.17 2.30
N THR A 60 -0.60 -10.57 1.10
CA THR A 60 -1.95 -11.16 0.91
C THR A 60 -2.19 -12.31 1.88
N THR A 61 -1.22 -13.22 2.01
CA THR A 61 -1.28 -14.38 2.89
C THR A 61 -1.48 -14.01 4.36
N LEU A 62 -0.68 -13.07 4.86
CA LEU A 62 -0.71 -12.66 6.26
C LEU A 62 -1.95 -11.84 6.60
N LEU A 63 -2.43 -11.02 5.65
CA LEU A 63 -3.67 -10.27 5.83
C LEU A 63 -4.87 -11.22 5.93
N VAL A 64 -4.90 -12.27 5.10
CA VAL A 64 -5.90 -13.34 5.20
C VAL A 64 -5.76 -14.08 6.53
N ALA A 65 -4.56 -14.47 6.94
CA ALA A 65 -4.33 -15.12 8.24
C ALA A 65 -4.87 -14.26 9.39
N SER A 66 -4.57 -12.96 9.40
CA SER A 66 -5.07 -12.01 10.40
C SER A 66 -6.59 -11.91 10.41
N LYS A 67 -7.24 -11.85 9.24
CA LYS A 67 -8.71 -11.81 9.09
C LYS A 67 -9.40 -13.03 9.70
N TYR A 68 -8.74 -14.19 9.70
CA TYR A 68 -9.25 -15.44 10.27
C TYR A 68 -8.72 -15.74 11.68
N GLY A 69 -7.99 -14.81 12.30
CA GLY A 69 -7.46 -14.97 13.65
C GLY A 69 -6.33 -15.99 13.77
N LEU A 70 -5.64 -16.28 12.66
CA LEU A 70 -4.47 -17.15 12.65
C LEU A 70 -3.21 -16.36 12.95
N LYS A 71 -2.32 -16.97 13.74
CA LYS A 71 -0.96 -16.46 13.91
C LYS A 71 -0.18 -16.72 12.62
N SER A 72 0.64 -15.76 12.23
CA SER A 72 1.44 -15.90 11.02
C SER A 72 2.79 -15.20 11.12
N GLY A 73 3.72 -15.63 10.25
CA GLY A 73 5.06 -15.08 10.09
C GLY A 73 5.47 -15.08 8.62
N TYR A 74 6.55 -14.37 8.29
CA TYR A 74 6.96 -14.25 6.90
C TYR A 74 8.43 -13.91 6.68
N CYS A 75 8.88 -14.14 5.45
CA CYS A 75 10.13 -13.62 4.91
C CYS A 75 9.86 -12.69 3.72
N GLU A 76 10.51 -11.53 3.72
CA GLU A 76 10.51 -10.59 2.59
C GLU A 76 11.81 -9.79 2.63
N ILE A 77 12.52 -9.71 1.51
CA ILE A 77 13.81 -9.02 1.42
C ILE A 77 13.59 -7.51 1.25
N ASN A 78 12.58 -7.11 0.48
CA ASN A 78 12.34 -5.72 0.13
C ASN A 78 11.82 -4.93 1.36
N PRO A 79 12.57 -3.94 1.86
CA PRO A 79 12.18 -3.17 3.05
C PRO A 79 10.88 -2.37 2.84
N PHE A 80 10.62 -1.90 1.62
CA PHE A 80 9.37 -1.22 1.32
C PHE A 80 8.17 -2.19 1.39
N LEU A 81 8.33 -3.41 0.87
CA LEU A 81 7.26 -4.41 0.98
C LEU A 81 7.02 -4.85 2.43
N LYS A 82 8.07 -4.96 3.25
CA LYS A 82 7.94 -5.14 4.71
C LYS A 82 7.12 -4.02 5.37
N PHE A 83 7.38 -2.77 4.99
CA PHE A 83 6.58 -1.62 5.42
C PHE A 83 5.11 -1.74 4.98
N VAL A 84 4.85 -2.13 3.73
CA VAL A 84 3.48 -2.36 3.21
C VAL A 84 2.77 -3.44 4.02
N ILE A 85 3.44 -4.55 4.32
CA ILE A 85 2.91 -5.67 5.10
C ILE A 85 2.53 -5.21 6.51
N ASP A 86 3.47 -4.60 7.26
CA ASP A 86 3.19 -4.14 8.63
C ASP A 86 2.06 -3.12 8.66
N THR A 87 2.06 -2.17 7.71
CA THR A 87 1.05 -1.12 7.63
C THR A 87 -0.35 -1.67 7.33
N LYS A 88 -0.46 -2.68 6.47
CA LYS A 88 -1.77 -3.27 6.11
C LYS A 88 -2.33 -4.15 7.22
N ILE A 89 -1.49 -4.77 8.03
CA ILE A 89 -1.90 -5.85 8.94
C ILE A 89 -1.89 -5.36 10.37
N ASN A 90 -0.78 -4.81 10.82
CA ASN A 90 -0.58 -4.50 12.23
C ASN A 90 -1.05 -3.09 12.59
N SER A 91 -0.91 -2.10 11.70
CA SER A 91 -1.40 -0.74 11.99
C SER A 91 -2.91 -0.70 12.27
N PRO A 92 -3.80 -1.35 11.50
CA PRO A 92 -5.24 -1.36 11.80
C PRO A 92 -5.55 -2.03 13.15
N VAL A 93 -4.84 -3.12 13.47
CA VAL A 93 -5.00 -3.83 14.75
C VAL A 93 -4.59 -2.94 15.91
N ARG A 94 -3.43 -2.28 15.82
CA ARG A 94 -2.93 -1.37 16.87
C ARG A 94 -3.84 -0.14 17.03
N LEU A 95 -4.34 0.42 15.93
CA LEU A 95 -5.28 1.56 15.96
C LEU A 95 -6.63 1.18 16.55
N GLN A 96 -7.12 -0.02 16.25
CA GLN A 96 -8.34 -0.55 16.86
C GLN A 96 -8.17 -0.71 18.38
N GLN A 97 -7.03 -1.22 18.84
CA GLN A 97 -6.73 -1.36 20.27
C GLN A 97 -6.61 -0.01 21.00
N LYS A 98 -6.15 1.03 20.28
CA LYS A 98 -6.09 2.41 20.78
C LYS A 98 -7.46 3.13 20.70
N GLU A 99 -8.49 2.47 20.18
CA GLU A 99 -9.83 3.04 19.98
C GLU A 99 -9.83 4.35 19.16
N ILE A 100 -8.92 4.45 18.19
CA ILE A 100 -8.82 5.63 17.31
C ILE A 100 -9.92 5.59 16.24
N ASP A 101 -10.67 6.68 16.11
CA ASP A 101 -11.60 6.91 14.99
C ASP A 101 -10.81 7.30 13.72
N VAL A 102 -10.23 6.29 13.07
CA VAL A 102 -9.42 6.45 11.86
C VAL A 102 -10.19 7.20 10.74
N PRO A 103 -11.46 6.87 10.43
CA PRO A 103 -12.23 7.62 9.43
C PRO A 103 -12.32 9.12 9.70
N THR A 104 -12.58 9.53 10.95
CA THR A 104 -12.67 10.97 11.30
C THR A 104 -11.31 11.64 11.17
N VAL A 105 -10.26 11.03 11.73
CA VAL A 105 -8.89 11.57 11.65
C VAL A 105 -8.44 11.80 10.20
N PHE A 106 -8.72 10.85 9.30
CA PHE A 106 -8.35 11.00 7.89
C PHE A 106 -9.26 11.97 7.13
N ARG A 107 -10.52 12.12 7.52
CA ARG A 107 -11.40 13.16 6.97
C ARG A 107 -10.87 14.55 7.29
N ASP A 108 -10.49 14.77 8.55
CA ASP A 108 -9.92 16.04 9.02
C ASP A 108 -8.60 16.33 8.30
N PHE A 109 -7.71 15.34 8.21
CA PHE A 109 -6.47 15.45 7.46
C PHE A 109 -6.69 15.86 5.99
N LEU A 110 -7.63 15.21 5.30
CA LEU A 110 -7.95 15.53 3.90
C LEU A 110 -8.58 16.92 3.76
N SER A 111 -9.44 17.32 4.70
CA SER A 111 -10.00 18.67 4.74
C SER A 111 -8.92 19.74 4.94
N GLU A 112 -8.01 19.54 5.88
CA GLU A 112 -6.88 20.45 6.07
C GLU A 112 -5.96 20.50 4.85
N LEU A 113 -5.65 19.33 4.26
CA LEU A 113 -4.81 19.24 3.06
C LEU A 113 -5.42 20.01 1.88
N SER A 114 -6.75 19.95 1.71
CA SER A 114 -7.45 20.65 0.62
C SER A 114 -7.41 22.17 0.72
N LEU A 115 -7.25 22.71 1.94
CA LEU A 115 -7.17 24.15 2.21
C LEU A 115 -5.71 24.64 2.24
N LEU A 116 -4.77 23.72 2.31
CA LEU A 116 -3.36 24.01 2.54
C LEU A 116 -2.67 24.44 1.26
N ASN A 117 -1.97 25.58 1.31
CA ASN A 117 -0.99 25.91 0.28
C ASN A 117 0.27 25.08 0.51
N ILE A 118 0.41 23.99 -0.24
CA ILE A 118 1.54 23.05 -0.10
C ILE A 118 2.92 23.69 -0.34
N LYS A 119 2.97 24.84 -1.02
CA LYS A 119 4.19 25.62 -1.26
C LYS A 119 4.76 26.25 0.02
N THR A 120 4.00 26.26 1.12
CA THR A 120 4.45 26.71 2.44
C THR A 120 5.45 25.76 3.11
N PHE A 121 5.45 24.48 2.73
CA PHE A 121 6.46 23.52 3.18
C PHE A 121 7.82 23.84 2.52
N PRO A 122 8.96 23.48 3.11
CA PRO A 122 10.23 23.66 2.42
C PRO A 122 10.31 22.75 1.18
N PRO A 123 10.95 23.17 0.08
CA PRO A 123 11.28 22.25 -1.01
C PRO A 123 12.11 21.12 -0.43
N ALA A 124 11.59 19.91 -0.52
CA ALA A 124 12.28 18.72 -0.08
C ALA A 124 13.10 18.19 -1.27
N HIS A 125 14.37 17.87 -1.02
CA HIS A 125 15.24 17.29 -2.03
C HIS A 125 15.33 15.77 -1.85
N VAL A 126 15.46 15.04 -2.96
CA VAL A 126 15.72 13.61 -2.90
C VAL A 126 17.16 13.39 -2.45
N SER A 127 17.35 13.11 -1.16
CA SER A 127 18.69 12.95 -0.58
C SER A 127 19.42 11.69 -1.04
N CYS A 128 18.70 10.75 -1.68
CA CYS A 128 19.10 9.33 -1.67
C CYS A 128 19.52 8.77 -3.03
N ASN A 129 19.15 9.39 -4.16
CA ASN A 129 19.53 8.90 -5.49
C ASN A 129 19.34 9.97 -6.59
N PRO A 130 20.42 10.43 -7.25
CA PRO A 130 20.32 11.43 -8.34
C PRO A 130 19.51 10.94 -9.55
N LYS A 131 19.24 9.64 -9.66
CA LYS A 131 18.40 9.07 -10.73
C LYS A 131 16.91 9.06 -10.40
N PHE A 132 16.49 9.42 -9.19
CA PHE A 132 15.06 9.35 -8.85
C PHE A 132 14.24 10.41 -9.58
N GLU A 133 14.83 11.59 -9.79
CA GLU A 133 14.23 12.71 -10.50
C GLU A 133 13.85 12.35 -11.94
N GLN A 134 14.57 11.41 -12.56
CA GLN A 134 14.30 10.97 -13.93
C GLN A 134 12.95 10.24 -14.10
N TYR A 135 12.32 9.83 -13.00
CA TYR A 135 11.06 9.09 -13.03
C TYR A 135 9.84 9.99 -12.96
N PHE A 136 10.00 11.29 -12.70
CA PHE A 136 8.90 12.22 -12.46
C PHE A 136 9.11 13.53 -13.22
N ASP A 137 8.02 14.24 -13.48
CA ASP A 137 8.14 15.66 -13.83
C ASP A 137 8.53 16.45 -12.56
N GLU A 138 9.39 17.45 -12.71
CA GLU A 138 9.99 18.19 -11.58
C GLU A 138 8.92 18.79 -10.63
N ASN A 139 7.88 19.40 -11.21
CA ASN A 139 6.75 19.96 -10.45
C ASN A 139 5.97 18.89 -9.68
N ILE A 140 5.77 17.70 -10.27
CA ILE A 140 5.08 16.58 -9.62
C ILE A 140 5.91 16.01 -8.49
N LEU A 141 7.22 15.88 -8.68
CA LEU A 141 8.12 15.42 -7.64
C LEU A 141 8.14 16.37 -6.44
N ASP A 142 8.22 17.68 -6.69
CA ASP A 142 8.17 18.70 -5.63
C ASP A 142 6.86 18.60 -4.82
N VAL A 143 5.70 18.44 -5.48
CA VAL A 143 4.41 18.22 -4.81
C VAL A 143 4.44 16.95 -3.96
N LEU A 144 4.89 15.81 -4.49
CA LEU A 144 4.96 14.54 -3.76
C LEU A 144 5.86 14.63 -2.52
N LEU A 145 7.00 15.33 -2.63
CA LEU A 145 7.93 15.49 -1.52
C LEU A 145 7.37 16.42 -0.43
N ARG A 146 6.62 17.45 -0.80
CA ARG A 146 5.91 18.29 0.17
C ARG A 146 4.72 17.57 0.80
N LEU A 147 3.97 16.78 0.04
CA LEU A 147 2.88 15.94 0.56
C LEU A 147 3.42 14.95 1.60
N LYS A 148 4.58 14.36 1.32
CA LYS A 148 5.29 13.53 2.28
C LYS A 148 5.63 14.31 3.55
N GLN A 149 6.21 15.50 3.44
CA GLN A 149 6.57 16.31 4.61
C GLN A 149 5.32 16.70 5.43
N CYS A 150 4.27 17.18 4.78
CA CYS A 150 2.98 17.48 5.40
C CYS A 150 2.42 16.26 6.15
N THR A 151 2.44 15.08 5.52
CA THR A 151 2.01 13.82 6.14
C THR A 151 2.83 13.48 7.38
N LEU A 152 4.16 13.65 7.31
CA LEU A 152 5.06 13.39 8.43
C LEU A 152 4.79 14.33 9.60
N ASP A 153 4.55 15.61 9.31
CA ASP A 153 4.29 16.64 10.32
C ASP A 153 2.92 16.46 10.98
N TYR A 154 1.88 16.22 10.18
CA TYR A 154 0.50 16.03 10.67
C TYR A 154 0.39 14.80 11.59
N PHE A 155 0.96 13.66 11.18
CA PHE A 155 0.90 12.40 11.94
C PHE A 155 2.13 12.16 12.82
N ASN A 156 2.81 13.21 13.27
CA ASN A 156 4.06 13.06 14.04
C ASN A 156 3.89 12.31 15.37
N ARG A 157 2.68 12.29 15.94
CA ARG A 157 2.37 11.65 17.23
C ARG A 157 1.96 10.19 17.15
N ASP A 158 1.53 9.70 15.99
CA ASP A 158 1.07 8.31 15.83
C ASP A 158 1.69 7.66 14.60
N ASN A 159 2.55 6.68 14.84
CA ASN A 159 3.27 5.98 13.77
C ASN A 159 2.36 5.12 12.89
N ASP A 160 1.23 4.63 13.39
CA ASP A 160 0.33 3.77 12.63
C ASP A 160 -0.48 4.59 11.62
N LEU A 161 -1.05 5.72 12.06
CA LEU A 161 -1.72 6.69 11.19
C LEU A 161 -0.76 7.23 10.14
N LYS A 162 0.45 7.64 10.55
CA LYS A 162 1.52 8.09 9.65
C LYS A 162 1.86 7.04 8.60
N SER A 163 1.97 5.77 9.00
CA SER A 163 2.30 4.68 8.06
C SER A 163 1.18 4.46 7.06
N ILE A 164 -0.09 4.48 7.48
CA ILE A 164 -1.24 4.38 6.57
C ILE A 164 -1.23 5.55 5.58
N ALA A 165 -1.01 6.78 6.05
CA ALA A 165 -0.96 7.96 5.19
C ALA A 165 0.20 7.91 4.17
N LEU A 166 1.40 7.51 4.61
CA LEU A 166 2.54 7.32 3.72
C LEU A 166 2.33 6.18 2.72
N LEU A 167 1.62 5.10 3.12
CA LEU A 167 1.27 4.02 2.21
C LEU A 167 0.29 4.49 1.13
N MET A 168 -0.70 5.31 1.49
CA MET A 168 -1.60 5.93 0.51
C MET A 168 -0.81 6.79 -0.49
N LEU A 169 0.07 7.67 -0.02
CA LEU A 169 0.95 8.45 -0.90
C LEU A 169 1.84 7.56 -1.78
N SER A 170 2.37 6.47 -1.21
CA SER A 170 3.21 5.51 -1.93
C SER A 170 2.44 4.79 -3.05
N SER A 171 1.13 4.58 -2.88
CA SER A 171 0.29 3.93 -3.88
C SER A 171 0.17 4.76 -5.17
N LEU A 172 0.28 6.09 -5.05
CA LEU A 172 0.19 7.05 -6.15
C LEU A 172 1.49 7.13 -6.97
N LEU A 173 2.64 6.78 -6.40
CA LEU A 173 3.96 7.05 -7.00
C LEU A 173 4.12 6.51 -8.42
N ILE A 174 3.64 5.31 -8.71
CA ILE A 174 3.74 4.76 -10.07
C ILE A 174 2.77 5.46 -11.02
N GLU A 175 1.59 5.84 -10.54
CA GLU A 175 0.57 6.50 -11.35
C GLU A 175 0.97 7.93 -11.72
N THR A 176 1.65 8.63 -10.81
CA THR A 176 2.15 9.98 -10.98
C THR A 176 3.56 10.06 -11.60
N SER A 177 4.18 8.91 -11.86
CA SER A 177 5.50 8.81 -12.50
C SER A 177 5.41 8.58 -14.01
N HIS A 178 6.57 8.69 -14.66
CA HIS A 178 6.81 8.22 -16.02
C HIS A 178 6.81 6.68 -16.14
N LEU A 179 6.60 5.94 -15.05
CA LEU A 179 6.63 4.47 -15.01
C LEU A 179 5.22 3.87 -15.03
N LYS A 180 5.10 2.62 -15.45
CA LYS A 180 3.87 1.81 -15.34
C LYS A 180 4.19 0.37 -14.96
N ARG A 181 3.22 -0.28 -14.31
CA ARG A 181 3.26 -1.72 -14.05
C ARG A 181 2.76 -2.48 -15.28
N ALA A 182 3.57 -3.40 -15.82
CA ALA A 182 3.28 -4.17 -17.03
C ALA A 182 3.88 -5.60 -16.97
N GLY A 183 3.82 -6.24 -15.80
CA GLY A 183 4.54 -7.48 -15.48
C GLY A 183 5.88 -7.17 -14.80
N ASP A 184 6.57 -6.14 -15.29
CA ASP A 184 7.64 -5.42 -14.63
C ASP A 184 7.28 -3.92 -14.49
N VAL A 185 8.11 -3.16 -13.78
CA VAL A 185 8.02 -1.69 -13.78
C VAL A 185 8.87 -1.15 -14.92
N ARG A 186 8.23 -0.48 -15.88
CA ARG A 186 8.91 0.12 -17.04
C ARG A 186 8.46 1.54 -17.31
N TYR A 187 9.23 2.29 -18.09
CA TYR A 187 8.80 3.59 -18.60
C TYR A 187 7.56 3.49 -19.49
N ARG A 188 6.70 4.50 -19.40
CA ARG A 188 5.57 4.76 -20.28
C ARG A 188 6.08 5.12 -21.67
N ARG A 189 5.45 4.55 -22.68
CA ARG A 189 5.63 4.95 -24.08
C ARG A 189 5.02 6.33 -24.31
N ASN A 190 5.39 7.01 -25.39
CA ASN A 190 4.90 8.36 -25.67
C ASN A 190 3.37 8.47 -25.71
N ASN A 191 2.68 7.43 -26.19
CA ASN A 191 1.21 7.33 -26.21
C ASN A 191 0.58 6.90 -24.87
N GLU A 192 1.38 6.55 -23.86
CA GLU A 192 0.96 6.13 -22.52
C GLU A 192 1.25 7.21 -21.46
N LYS A 193 1.89 8.32 -21.84
CA LYS A 193 2.22 9.43 -20.94
C LYS A 193 0.95 10.19 -20.55
N VAL A 194 0.85 10.49 -19.27
CA VAL A 194 -0.22 11.31 -18.69
C VAL A 194 0.41 12.65 -18.32
N LYS A 195 -0.21 13.76 -18.73
CA LYS A 195 0.17 15.09 -18.23
C LYS A 195 -0.60 15.34 -16.95
N LEU A 196 0.12 15.56 -15.87
CA LEU A 196 -0.45 15.81 -14.55
C LEU A 196 -0.17 17.25 -14.12
N THR A 197 -1.10 17.80 -13.37
CA THR A 197 -1.00 19.08 -12.69
C THR A 197 -0.88 18.88 -11.18
N GLU A 198 -0.57 19.93 -10.42
CA GLU A 198 -0.53 19.86 -8.95
C GLU A 198 -1.88 19.37 -8.39
N SER A 199 -3.00 19.83 -8.94
CA SER A 199 -4.35 19.44 -8.53
C SER A 199 -4.76 18.01 -8.89
N ASP A 200 -4.03 17.34 -9.78
CA ASP A 200 -4.28 15.91 -10.06
C ASP A 200 -3.65 14.99 -9.01
N VAL A 201 -2.72 15.52 -8.21
CA VAL A 201 -1.92 14.76 -7.23
C VAL A 201 -2.37 15.02 -5.79
N VAL A 202 -2.75 16.26 -5.48
CA VAL A 202 -3.29 16.67 -4.16
C VAL A 202 -4.76 16.29 -4.06
#